data_AF-A0AAJ1F3R6-F1
#
_entry.id   AF-A0AAJ1F3R6-F1
#
_cell.length_a   1.000
_cell.length_b   1.000
_cell.length_c   1.000
_cell.angle_alpha   90.00
_cell.angle_beta   90.00
_cell.angle_gamma   90.00
#
_symmetry.space_group_name_H-M   'P 1'
#
loop_
_entity.id
_entity.type
_entity.pdbx_description
1 polymer ?
#
loop_
_entity_poly.entity_id
_entity_poly.type
_entity_poly.pdbx_seq_one_letter_code
_entity_poly.pdbx_strand_id
1 'polypeptide(L)'
;ADIGGYQEARIDAGESVEVQFGWRSSVAGQASLTCRILTPLQLVDEDSFGGGSTTTGVMTWTEPVEEDSLPVLPLLAAIIVAVGIAVTTMLRRASDAIVETEEEILSYSQDEDD
;
A
#
# COMPACT_ATOMS: atom_id res chain seq x y z
N ALA A 1 -1.25 13.64 19.22
CA ALA A 1 -1.11 12.18 19.33
C ALA A 1 -2.05 11.70 20.43
N ASP A 2 -2.79 10.63 20.18
CA ASP A 2 -3.62 9.99 21.20
C ASP A 2 -2.83 8.82 21.80
N ILE A 3 -2.62 8.87 23.12
CA ILE A 3 -1.76 7.94 23.86
C ILE A 3 -2.60 6.83 24.54
N GLY A 4 -3.91 6.78 24.30
CA GLY A 4 -4.75 5.68 24.79
C GLY A 4 -5.00 5.65 26.30
N GLY A 5 -4.57 6.69 27.03
CA GLY A 5 -4.82 6.87 28.47
C GLY A 5 -3.55 7.04 29.31
N TYR A 6 -3.74 7.20 30.62
CA TYR A 6 -2.67 7.22 31.60
C TYR A 6 -2.43 5.81 32.16
N GLN A 7 -1.19 5.34 32.13
CA GLN A 7 -0.77 4.11 32.81
C GLN A 7 -0.02 4.50 34.08
N GLU A 8 -0.52 4.06 35.24
CA GLU A 8 0.15 4.27 36.51
C GLU A 8 1.09 3.09 36.79
N ALA A 9 2.37 3.38 36.93
CA ALA A 9 3.38 2.42 37.36
C ALA A 9 4.14 3.04 38.54
N ARG A 10 4.12 2.34 39.68
CA ARG A 10 4.94 2.69 40.83
C ARG A 10 6.35 2.15 40.61
N ILE A 11 7.35 2.98 40.84
CA ILE A 11 8.76 2.63 40.72
C ILE A 11 9.38 2.83 42.10
N ASP A 12 9.87 1.76 42.73
CA ASP A 12 10.56 1.87 44.02
C ASP A 12 12.06 2.20 43.84
N ALA A 13 12.74 2.53 44.93
CA ALA A 13 14.14 2.96 44.88
C ALA A 13 15.07 1.86 44.35
N GLY A 14 15.82 2.17 43.30
CA GLY A 14 16.74 1.23 42.64
C GLY A 14 16.06 0.28 41.65
N GLU A 15 14.77 0.46 41.39
CA GLU A 15 14.00 -0.32 40.42
C GLU A 15 13.94 0.38 39.06
N SER A 16 13.83 -0.42 38.00
CA SER A 16 13.50 0.04 36.65
C SER A 16 12.23 -0.64 36.17
N VAL A 17 11.25 0.13 35.72
CA VAL A 17 9.98 -0.38 35.16
C VAL A 17 9.88 -0.01 33.69
N GLU A 18 9.49 -0.96 32.86
CA GLU A 18 9.16 -0.74 31.45
C GLU A 18 7.65 -0.68 31.27
N VAL A 19 7.15 0.41 30.68
CA VAL A 19 5.72 0.63 30.45
C VAL A 19 5.45 0.57 28.95
N GLN A 20 4.60 -0.35 28.54
CA GLN A 20 4.16 -0.49 27.15
C GLN A 20 2.78 0.14 26.98
N PHE A 21 2.64 1.05 26.03
CA PHE A 21 1.35 1.61 25.65
C PHE A 21 1.26 1.81 24.14
N GLY A 22 0.07 1.53 23.61
CA GLY A 22 -0.25 1.82 22.21
C GLY A 22 -0.54 3.29 22.04
N TRP A 23 0.12 3.93 21.09
CA TRP A 23 -0.13 5.33 20.72
C TRP A 23 -0.35 5.43 19.23
N ARG A 24 -1.07 6.46 18.80
CA ARG A 24 -1.33 6.75 17.40
C ARG A 24 -0.99 8.19 17.04
N SER A 25 -0.31 8.38 15.91
CA SER A 25 -0.15 9.70 15.31
C SER A 25 -1.36 10.02 14.44
N SER A 26 -1.85 11.26 14.51
CA SER A 26 -2.87 11.77 13.59
C SER A 26 -2.27 12.37 12.32
N VAL A 27 -0.93 12.38 12.20
CA VAL A 27 -0.19 13.00 11.10
C VAL A 27 0.83 11.99 10.59
N ALA A 28 0.93 11.86 9.27
CA ALA A 28 1.99 11.09 8.62
C ALA A 28 3.37 11.73 8.85
N GLY A 29 4.41 10.91 8.85
CA GLY A 29 5.80 11.32 9.06
C GLY A 29 6.42 10.72 10.32
N GLN A 30 7.52 11.32 10.74
CA GLN A 30 8.31 10.83 11.87
C GLN A 30 7.79 11.39 13.19
N ALA A 31 7.64 10.52 14.19
CA ALA A 31 7.25 10.91 15.54
C ALA A 31 7.93 10.02 16.59
N SER A 32 8.19 10.58 17.76
CA SER A 32 8.73 9.89 18.94
C SER A 32 7.95 10.30 20.18
N LEU A 33 8.11 9.54 21.26
CA LEU A 33 7.51 9.85 22.56
C LEU A 33 8.60 10.24 23.55
N THR A 34 8.35 11.31 24.30
CA THR A 34 9.21 11.72 25.40
C THR A 34 8.46 11.54 26.72
N CYS A 35 9.00 10.67 27.58
CA CYS A 35 8.52 10.48 28.95
C CYS A 35 9.34 11.37 29.89
N ARG A 36 8.66 12.15 30.73
CA ARG A 36 9.29 12.96 31.78
C ARG A 36 8.66 12.61 33.12
N ILE A 37 9.50 12.24 34.09
CA ILE A 37 9.06 11.98 35.45
C ILE A 37 8.67 13.32 36.10
N LEU A 38 7.46 13.38 36.66
CA LEU A 38 6.98 14.58 37.35
C LEU A 38 7.45 14.56 38.80
N THR A 39 8.38 15.45 39.15
CA THR A 39 8.80 15.68 40.53
C THR A 39 7.96 16.78 41.20
N PRO A 40 7.67 16.71 42.51
CA PRO A 40 6.94 17.76 43.22
C PRO A 40 7.61 19.14 43.14
N LEU A 41 6.84 20.19 42.88
CA LEU A 41 7.30 21.59 42.73
C LEU A 41 7.93 22.23 43.98
N GLN A 42 7.99 21.52 45.11
CA GLN A 42 8.57 22.02 46.36
C GLN A 42 10.02 21.56 46.58
N LEU A 43 10.63 20.95 45.57
CA LEU A 43 12.02 20.52 45.63
C LEU A 43 12.94 21.66 45.22
N VAL A 44 13.91 21.94 46.09
CA VAL A 44 14.94 22.97 45.89
C VAL A 44 15.87 22.62 44.71
N ASP A 45 15.93 21.34 44.34
CA ASP A 45 16.80 20.80 43.29
C ASP A 45 16.07 19.71 42.49
N GLU A 46 15.95 19.88 41.17
CA GLU A 46 15.12 19.05 40.28
C GLU A 46 15.61 17.61 40.15
N ASP A 47 16.91 17.36 40.41
CA ASP A 47 17.56 16.05 40.26
C ASP A 47 17.57 15.22 41.55
N SER A 48 17.14 15.80 42.68
CA SER A 48 17.30 15.21 44.02
C SER A 48 16.44 13.95 44.29
N PHE A 49 15.42 13.67 43.47
CA PHE A 49 14.50 12.53 43.63
C PHE A 49 14.42 11.63 42.40
N GLY A 50 15.43 11.64 41.53
CA GLY A 50 15.43 10.80 40.32
C GLY A 50 14.56 11.38 39.20
N GLY A 51 14.56 12.70 39.07
CA GLY A 51 14.02 13.39 37.91
C GLY A 51 14.76 12.98 36.63
N GLY A 52 14.03 12.91 35.52
CA GLY A 52 14.61 12.48 34.25
C GLY A 52 13.62 12.54 33.10
N SER A 53 14.17 12.61 31.89
CA SER A 53 13.43 12.54 30.65
C SER A 53 14.08 11.49 29.75
N THR A 54 13.26 10.60 29.18
CA THR A 54 13.71 9.62 28.20
C THR A 54 12.87 9.76 26.94
N THR A 55 13.49 9.58 25.78
CA THR A 55 12.80 9.66 24.48
C THR A 55 12.94 8.33 23.77
N THR A 56 11.84 7.82 23.23
CA THR A 56 11.82 6.59 22.44
C THR A 56 12.55 6.78 21.11
N GLY A 57 12.79 5.67 20.40
CA GLY A 57 13.16 5.73 18.99
C GLY A 57 12.11 6.46 18.14
N VAL A 58 12.51 6.85 16.92
CA VAL A 58 11.64 7.51 15.94
C VAL A 58 10.81 6.44 15.21
N MET A 59 9.49 6.61 15.22
CA MET A 59 8.53 5.81 14.47
C MET A 59 8.09 6.59 13.23
N THR A 60 7.94 5.90 12.08
CA THR A 60 7.41 6.52 10.86
C THR A 60 5.96 6.10 10.65
N TRP A 61 5.08 7.08 10.52
CA TRP A 61 3.66 6.91 10.23
C TRP A 61 3.41 7.21 8.76
N THR A 62 2.75 6.30 8.06
CA THR A 62 2.39 6.49 6.65
C THR A 62 0.89 6.63 6.52
N GLU A 63 0.45 7.53 5.65
CA GLU A 63 -0.96 7.61 5.29
C GLU A 63 -1.36 6.30 4.59
N PRO A 64 -2.54 5.74 4.89
CA PRO A 64 -3.02 4.59 4.16
C PRO A 64 -3.16 4.98 2.68
N VAL A 65 -2.61 4.15 1.80
CA VAL A 65 -2.85 4.30 0.36
C VAL A 65 -4.33 3.99 0.16
N GLU A 66 -5.12 4.98 -0.26
CA GLU A 66 -6.51 4.75 -0.66
C GLU A 66 -6.53 3.76 -1.83
N GLU A 67 -6.94 2.51 -1.56
CA GLU A 67 -7.10 1.48 -2.60
C GLU A 67 -8.32 1.72 -3.50
N ASP A 68 -9.00 2.86 -3.36
CA ASP A 68 -10.14 3.28 -4.19
C ASP A 68 -9.73 3.61 -5.64
N SER A 69 -8.44 3.58 -5.97
CA SER A 69 -7.99 3.56 -7.35
C SER A 69 -8.21 2.18 -7.96
N LEU A 70 -8.97 2.11 -9.07
CA LEU A 70 -9.09 0.90 -9.90
C LEU A 70 -7.70 0.26 -10.06
N PRO A 71 -7.54 -1.05 -9.79
CA PRO A 71 -6.24 -1.69 -9.92
C PRO A 71 -5.80 -1.61 -11.39
N VAL A 72 -4.94 -0.64 -11.69
CA VAL A 72 -4.61 -0.24 -13.07
C VAL A 72 -3.94 -1.39 -13.83
N LEU A 73 -3.16 -2.21 -13.13
CA LEU A 73 -2.44 -3.34 -13.70
C LEU A 73 -3.37 -4.42 -14.28
N PRO A 74 -4.32 -5.01 -13.52
CA PRO A 74 -5.26 -5.97 -14.08
C PRO A 74 -6.21 -5.36 -15.12
N LEU A 75 -6.57 -4.08 -14.97
CA LEU A 75 -7.38 -3.36 -15.97
C LEU A 75 -6.66 -3.30 -17.33
N LEU A 76 -5.39 -2.89 -17.35
CA LEU A 76 -4.59 -2.82 -18.57
C LEU A 76 -4.37 -4.20 -19.21
N ALA A 77 -4.14 -5.24 -18.38
CA ALA A 77 -4.00 -6.60 -18.87
C ALA A 77 -5.27 -7.09 -19.59
N ALA A 78 -6.45 -6.81 -19.03
CA ALA A 78 -7.73 -7.17 -19.65
C ALA A 78 -7.93 -6.49 -21.01
N ILE A 79 -7.55 -5.21 -21.14
CA ILE A 79 -7.65 -4.47 -22.41
C ILE A 79 -6.75 -5.10 -23.48
N ILE A 80 -5.50 -5.43 -23.16
CA ILE A 80 -4.55 -6.03 -24.10
C ILE A 80 -5.08 -7.38 -24.61
N VAL A 81 -5.63 -8.21 -23.72
CA VAL A 81 -6.22 -9.50 -24.10
C VAL A 81 -7.43 -9.31 -25.02
N ALA A 82 -8.33 -8.39 -24.69
CA ALA A 82 -9.51 -8.10 -25.50
C ALA A 82 -9.13 -7.63 -26.92
N VAL A 83 -8.15 -6.73 -27.03
CA VAL A 83 -7.62 -6.27 -28.32
C VAL A 83 -6.96 -7.41 -29.09
N GLY A 84 -6.16 -8.26 -28.42
CA GLY A 84 -5.52 -9.42 -29.04
C GLY A 84 -6.55 -10.39 -29.65
N ILE A 85 -7.64 -10.67 -28.94
CA ILE A 85 -8.73 -11.53 -29.44
C ILE A 85 -9.44 -10.86 -30.62
N ALA A 86 -9.74 -9.56 -30.53
CA ALA A 86 -10.39 -8.82 -31.62
C ALA A 86 -9.54 -8.79 -32.90
N VAL A 87 -8.23 -8.53 -32.76
CA VAL A 87 -7.30 -8.49 -33.89
C VAL A 87 -7.15 -9.87 -34.52
N THR A 88 -6.95 -10.92 -33.71
CA THR A 88 -6.77 -12.29 -34.22
C THR A 88 -8.02 -12.81 -34.93
N THR A 89 -9.22 -12.52 -34.41
CA THR A 89 -10.48 -12.92 -35.06
C THR A 89 -10.74 -12.16 -36.36
N MET A 90 -10.43 -10.87 -36.41
CA MET A 90 -10.52 -10.08 -37.65
C MET A 90 -9.52 -10.55 -38.71
N LEU A 91 -8.26 -10.83 -38.34
CA LEU A 91 -7.25 -11.33 -39.28
C LEU A 91 -7.62 -12.70 -39.83
N ARG A 92 -8.10 -13.63 -38.99
CA ARG A 92 -8.57 -14.95 -39.47
C ARG A 92 -9.74 -14.82 -40.44
N ARG A 93 -10.73 -13.99 -40.10
CA ARG A 93 -11.88 -13.76 -40.99
C ARG A 93 -11.47 -13.12 -42.33
N ALA A 94 -10.50 -12.23 -42.30
CA ALA A 94 -9.95 -11.63 -43.52
C ALA A 94 -9.19 -12.66 -44.36
N SER A 95 -8.40 -13.54 -43.73
CA SER A 95 -7.74 -14.66 -44.42
C SER A 95 -8.72 -15.63 -45.05
N ASP A 96 -9.76 -16.06 -44.31
CA ASP A 96 -10.76 -17.00 -44.82
C ASP A 96 -11.50 -16.41 -46.04
N ALA A 97 -11.85 -15.13 -45.99
CA ALA A 97 -12.51 -14.45 -47.11
C ALA A 97 -11.63 -14.35 -48.37
N ILE A 98 -10.31 -14.23 -48.22
CA ILE A 98 -9.37 -14.19 -49.36
C ILE A 98 -9.24 -15.59 -49.97
N VAL A 99 -9.15 -16.64 -49.15
CA VAL A 99 -9.02 -18.03 -49.61
C VAL A 99 -10.27 -18.48 -50.38
N GLU A 100 -11.47 -18.21 -49.86
CA GLU A 100 -12.72 -18.53 -50.57
C GLU A 100 -12.80 -17.85 -51.93
N THR A 101 -12.35 -16.59 -52.01
CA THR A 101 -12.31 -15.83 -53.28
C THR A 101 -11.33 -16.45 -54.28
N GLU A 102 -10.19 -16.96 -53.83
CA GLU A 102 -9.18 -17.58 -54.70
C GLU A 102 -9.64 -18.95 -55.22
N GLU A 103 -10.29 -19.76 -54.38
CA GLU A 103 -10.88 -21.05 -54.79
C GLU A 103 -12.04 -20.89 -55.77
N GLU A 104 -12.94 -19.91 -55.58
CA GLU A 104 -14.02 -19.64 -56.54
C GLU A 104 -13.47 -19.24 -57.92
N ILE A 105 -12.46 -18.37 -57.96
CA ILE A 105 -11.84 -17.91 -59.22
C ILE A 105 -11.18 -19.08 -59.97
N LEU A 106 -10.50 -19.98 -59.26
CA LEU A 106 -9.85 -21.15 -59.85
C LEU A 106 -10.85 -22.17 -60.40
N SER A 107 -11.98 -22.37 -59.71
CA SER A 107 -13.02 -23.30 -60.15
C SER A 107 -13.68 -22.87 -61.46
N TYR A 108 -13.96 -21.57 -61.62
CA TYR A 108 -14.56 -21.02 -62.84
C TYR A 108 -13.66 -21.20 -64.06
N SER A 109 -12.34 -21.04 -63.91
CA SER A 109 -11.39 -21.24 -65.01
C SER A 109 -11.21 -22.71 -65.43
N GLN A 110 -11.54 -23.67 -64.56
CA GLN A 110 -11.39 -25.10 -64.87
C GLN A 110 -12.52 -25.63 -65.77
N ASP A 111 -13.70 -25.00 -65.72
CA ASP A 111 -14.88 -25.38 -66.51
C ASP A 111 -14.88 -24.80 -67.95
N GLU A 112 -13.97 -23.85 -68.26
CA GLU A 112 -13.84 -23.29 -69.63
C GLU A 112 -12.93 -24.11 -70.57
N ASP A 113 -12.31 -25.19 -70.07
CA ASP A 113 -11.33 -26.01 -70.79
C ASP A 113 -11.84 -27.41 -71.25
N ASP A 114 -13.15 -27.72 -71.15
CA ASP A 114 -13.78 -28.97 -71.67
C ASP A 114 -14.71 -28.72 -72.88
#